data_AF-A0A250VNI4-F1
#
_entry.id   AF-A0A250VNI4-F1
#
_cell.length_a   1.000
_cell.length_b   1.000
_cell.length_c   1.000
_cell.angle_alpha   90.00
_cell.angle_beta   90.00
_cell.angle_gamma   90.00
#
_symmetry.space_group_name_H-M   'P 1'
#
loop_
_entity.id
_entity.type
_entity.pdbx_description
1 polymer ?
#
loop_
_entity_poly.entity_id
_entity_poly.type
_entity_poly.pdbx_seq_one_letter_code
_entity_poly.pdbx_strand_id
1 'polypeptide(L)'
;MRSHLPTVLGRLRALATLGALFGVIAGLLAGPAATPAAAESYTPVAGAGSTWAENAIDQWRKAVNQYGMRISYAGGGSSDGRRQFLSGTVDFAVSDIPFQTHPTDGSAAERPSAGSYAYMPIVAGGTAFMYHLTVNGKRVTNLRLSGDVLTKIFTGVVKTWDDPVIKADNPGLQLPHRPVVPVVRSDGSGSTAQFTMWMTNQHKSLWQAYCGKVGRSGACGQTSYYPTVSGMIAQSGDPGVAGYVAQNYGEGAIGYVNYSYAINEGYPVAKILNHAGYYTEPTPKNVAVSLLKARINTNKSSADYLTQQLDGVYNDSDQRNYPLSSYSYMILPLKAQGTFTEAKGKTLGAFSYYFMCQGQQQMPQLGYSPLPINLVQAGFDQIRRIPGVQTKNINIKGCNNPTFSSDGHNKLAETAPYPAACDKKGAAACNTGSGGAKSGGGSGGSGSAGGTSGGGTSGGSASGGTSGGSSGSGGGTGGSAGGSAQPVVDPDTGQTLAPGTGTSTSGGSGTGTGGGTAVDGTIALAQPIAVAGHSGWTTTQTLMLLAAALVLGLLLLPSIVSRAMAGRTGSGEKNDTKDVMDGGAR
;
A
#
# COMPACT_ATOMS: atom_id res chain seq x y z
N MET A 1 -53.66 9.93 -80.17
CA MET A 1 -52.37 10.32 -79.56
C MET A 1 -52.64 10.64 -78.10
N ARG A 2 -52.61 9.69 -77.15
CA ARG A 2 -51.44 9.00 -76.54
C ARG A 2 -50.31 9.98 -76.20
N SER A 3 -50.20 10.42 -74.93
CA SER A 3 -48.91 10.63 -74.22
C SER A 3 -48.97 11.46 -72.91
N HIS A 4 -49.80 11.17 -71.89
CA HIS A 4 -49.61 11.85 -70.57
C HIS A 4 -49.84 11.00 -69.30
N LEU A 5 -49.92 9.67 -69.41
CA LEU A 5 -50.12 8.79 -68.24
C LEU A 5 -48.87 8.15 -67.58
N PRO A 6 -47.63 8.13 -68.13
CA PRO A 6 -46.55 7.38 -67.48
C PRO A 6 -45.80 8.14 -66.36
N THR A 7 -45.98 9.46 -66.24
CA THR A 7 -45.12 10.28 -65.36
C THR A 7 -45.62 10.37 -63.91
N VAL A 8 -46.91 10.10 -63.65
CA VAL A 8 -47.49 10.19 -62.29
C VAL A 8 -47.29 8.90 -61.50
N LEU A 9 -47.40 7.72 -62.15
CA LEU A 9 -47.17 6.42 -61.49
C LEU A 9 -45.69 6.19 -61.10
N GLY A 10 -44.73 6.73 -61.87
CA GLY A 10 -43.31 6.65 -61.55
C GLY A 10 -42.91 7.47 -60.32
N ARG A 11 -43.56 8.63 -60.10
CA ARG A 11 -43.30 9.51 -58.95
C ARG A 11 -43.89 8.93 -57.64
N LEU A 12 -45.06 8.29 -57.70
CA LEU A 12 -45.67 7.61 -56.56
C LEU A 12 -44.89 6.35 -56.11
N ARG A 13 -44.30 5.60 -57.06
CA ARG A 13 -43.44 4.45 -56.72
C ARG A 13 -42.08 4.86 -56.13
N ALA A 14 -41.51 5.99 -56.58
CA ALA A 14 -40.26 6.53 -56.01
C ALA A 14 -40.44 7.11 -54.60
N LEU A 15 -41.60 7.68 -54.29
CA LEU A 15 -41.95 8.15 -52.94
C LEU A 15 -42.23 6.99 -51.97
N ALA A 16 -42.84 5.90 -52.44
CA ALA A 16 -43.07 4.70 -51.64
C ALA A 16 -41.76 3.93 -51.33
N THR A 17 -40.81 3.87 -52.27
CA THR A 17 -39.49 3.28 -52.03
C THR A 17 -38.60 4.16 -51.18
N LEU A 18 -38.66 5.50 -51.28
CA LEU A 18 -37.99 6.39 -50.32
C LEU A 18 -38.57 6.28 -48.91
N GLY A 19 -39.89 6.19 -48.77
CA GLY A 19 -40.54 5.99 -47.46
C GLY A 19 -40.19 4.66 -46.80
N ALA A 20 -40.12 3.57 -47.59
CA ALA A 20 -39.68 2.27 -47.11
C ALA A 20 -38.18 2.25 -46.75
N LEU A 21 -37.33 2.95 -47.51
CA LEU A 21 -35.90 3.09 -47.19
C LEU A 21 -35.69 3.95 -45.93
N PHE A 22 -36.48 5.02 -45.74
CA PHE A 22 -36.45 5.84 -44.53
C PHE A 22 -36.95 5.07 -43.30
N GLY A 23 -37.97 4.22 -43.46
CA GLY A 23 -38.47 3.33 -42.40
C GLY A 23 -37.47 2.25 -42.00
N VAL A 24 -36.75 1.65 -42.96
CA VAL A 24 -35.69 0.66 -42.68
C VAL A 24 -34.44 1.32 -42.10
N ILE A 25 -34.07 2.53 -42.54
CA ILE A 25 -32.95 3.30 -41.97
C ILE A 25 -33.29 3.82 -40.56
N ALA A 26 -34.52 4.28 -40.32
CA ALA A 26 -34.98 4.65 -38.98
C ALA A 26 -35.06 3.44 -38.02
N GLY A 27 -35.44 2.26 -38.53
CA GLY A 27 -35.40 1.00 -37.79
C GLY A 27 -33.99 0.48 -37.50
N LEU A 28 -33.02 0.69 -38.40
CA LEU A 28 -31.61 0.36 -38.16
C LEU A 28 -30.88 1.36 -37.25
N LEU A 29 -31.33 2.63 -37.21
CA LEU A 29 -30.84 3.65 -36.28
C LEU A 29 -31.47 3.53 -34.88
N ALA A 30 -32.67 2.94 -34.79
CA ALA A 30 -33.27 2.47 -33.54
C ALA A 30 -32.73 1.07 -33.18
N GLY A 31 -31.40 0.92 -33.11
CA GLY A 31 -30.80 -0.22 -32.44
C GLY A 31 -31.32 -0.32 -30.98
N PRO A 32 -31.27 -1.50 -30.34
CA PRO A 32 -31.73 -1.65 -28.96
C PRO A 32 -31.11 -0.52 -28.14
N ALA A 33 -31.96 0.33 -27.55
CA ALA A 33 -31.50 1.45 -26.75
C ALA A 33 -30.47 0.88 -25.79
N ALA A 34 -29.20 1.26 -25.97
CA ALA A 34 -28.14 0.82 -25.10
C ALA A 34 -28.56 1.29 -23.71
N THR A 35 -29.01 0.36 -22.87
CA THR A 35 -29.24 0.64 -21.47
C THR A 35 -27.93 1.23 -20.99
N PRO A 36 -27.89 2.49 -20.50
CA PRO A 36 -26.65 3.07 -20.03
C PRO A 36 -26.08 2.04 -19.05
N ALA A 37 -24.87 1.55 -19.32
CA ALA A 37 -24.18 0.68 -18.39
C ALA A 37 -24.12 1.47 -17.09
N ALA A 38 -24.95 1.09 -16.11
CA ALA A 38 -24.94 1.75 -14.82
C ALA A 38 -23.55 1.49 -14.25
N ALA A 39 -22.70 2.53 -14.25
CA ALA A 39 -21.43 2.47 -13.57
C ALA A 39 -21.73 2.00 -12.15
N GLU A 40 -21.09 0.91 -11.73
CA GLU A 40 -21.37 0.33 -10.43
C GLU A 40 -21.09 1.41 -9.36
N SER A 41 -22.14 1.93 -8.75
CA SER A 41 -21.99 2.99 -7.76
C SER A 41 -21.42 2.38 -6.47
N TYR A 42 -20.30 2.95 -6.03
CA TYR A 42 -19.61 2.63 -4.78
C TYR A 42 -19.67 3.84 -3.85
N THR A 43 -20.11 3.63 -2.61
CA THR A 43 -20.08 4.66 -1.56
C THR A 43 -18.69 4.71 -0.93
N PRO A 44 -18.11 5.90 -0.67
CA PRO A 44 -16.82 6.01 0.01
C PRO A 44 -16.80 5.31 1.37
N VAL A 45 -15.65 4.70 1.69
CA VAL A 45 -15.43 3.97 2.95
C VAL A 45 -14.15 4.49 3.60
N ALA A 46 -14.22 4.79 4.89
CA ALA A 46 -13.09 5.26 5.67
C ALA A 46 -12.57 4.19 6.63
N GLY A 47 -11.26 4.07 6.73
CA GLY A 47 -10.60 3.21 7.70
C GLY A 47 -9.46 3.90 8.45
N ALA A 48 -9.02 3.27 9.53
CA ALA A 48 -7.85 3.74 10.29
C ALA A 48 -7.12 2.58 10.96
N GLY A 49 -5.86 2.80 11.33
CA GLY A 49 -5.16 1.95 12.28
C GLY A 49 -3.70 1.68 11.93
N SER A 50 -3.37 0.40 11.81
CA SER A 50 -2.01 -0.11 11.64
C SER A 50 -1.19 0.65 10.58
N THR A 51 -0.07 1.23 11.02
CA THR A 51 1.01 1.68 10.14
C THR A 51 1.80 0.50 9.58
N TRP A 52 1.80 -0.65 10.26
CA TRP A 52 2.48 -1.87 9.79
C TRP A 52 1.90 -2.39 8.47
N ALA A 53 0.61 -2.17 8.19
CA ALA A 53 -0.06 -2.57 6.95
C ALA A 53 -0.32 -1.41 5.98
N GLU A 54 0.02 -0.17 6.37
CA GLU A 54 -0.38 1.05 5.66
C GLU A 54 0.14 1.08 4.22
N ASN A 55 1.40 0.71 3.98
CA ASN A 55 1.97 0.68 2.63
C ASN A 55 1.19 -0.26 1.67
N ALA A 56 0.67 -1.39 2.18
CA ALA A 56 -0.14 -2.31 1.38
C ALA A 56 -1.53 -1.73 1.10
N ILE A 57 -2.18 -1.14 2.11
CA ILE A 57 -3.48 -0.50 1.99
C ILE A 57 -3.41 0.67 1.01
N ASP A 58 -2.35 1.48 1.10
CA ASP A 58 -2.07 2.60 0.20
C ASP A 58 -1.95 2.16 -1.25
N GLN A 59 -1.26 1.05 -1.50
CA GLN A 59 -1.17 0.47 -2.83
C GLN A 59 -2.55 0.04 -3.34
N TRP A 60 -3.33 -0.66 -2.51
CA TRP A 60 -4.64 -1.16 -2.93
C TRP A 60 -5.67 -0.05 -3.13
N ARG A 61 -5.76 0.94 -2.23
CA ARG A 61 -6.71 2.06 -2.36
C ARG A 61 -6.42 2.88 -3.61
N LYS A 62 -5.14 3.07 -3.97
CA LYS A 62 -4.75 3.71 -5.24
C LYS A 62 -5.21 2.88 -6.43
N ALA A 63 -4.98 1.56 -6.38
CA ALA A 63 -5.32 0.66 -7.49
C ALA A 63 -6.83 0.53 -7.74
N VAL A 64 -7.67 0.61 -6.70
CA VAL A 64 -9.13 0.46 -6.87
C VAL A 64 -9.87 1.72 -7.32
N ASN A 65 -9.19 2.87 -7.35
CA ASN A 65 -9.77 4.12 -7.87
C ASN A 65 -10.29 3.96 -9.31
N GLN A 66 -9.63 3.14 -10.13
CA GLN A 66 -10.05 2.85 -11.50
C GLN A 66 -11.40 2.13 -11.58
N TYR A 67 -11.82 1.45 -10.51
CA TYR A 67 -13.11 0.79 -10.39
C TYR A 67 -14.18 1.69 -9.75
N GLY A 68 -13.86 2.97 -9.49
CA GLY A 68 -14.76 3.93 -8.83
C GLY A 68 -14.83 3.79 -7.30
N MET A 69 -14.08 2.86 -6.70
CA MET A 69 -14.01 2.72 -5.24
C MET A 69 -13.14 3.84 -4.64
N ARG A 70 -13.69 4.55 -3.64
CA ARG A 70 -12.96 5.56 -2.85
C ARG A 70 -12.76 5.04 -1.44
N ILE A 71 -11.50 4.73 -1.11
CA ILE A 71 -11.11 4.22 0.21
C ILE A 71 -10.14 5.21 0.83
N SER A 72 -10.49 5.71 2.02
CA SER A 72 -9.58 6.51 2.83
C SER A 72 -9.04 5.71 3.99
N TYR A 73 -7.81 6.01 4.38
CA TYR A 73 -7.11 5.30 5.43
C TYR A 73 -6.19 6.25 6.20
N ALA A 74 -6.26 6.20 7.52
CA ALA A 74 -5.39 6.96 8.43
C ALA A 74 -4.49 6.01 9.24
N GLY A 75 -3.16 6.10 9.03
CA GLY A 75 -2.14 5.35 9.77
C GLY A 75 -1.85 5.87 11.18
N GLY A 76 -2.83 5.81 12.08
CA GLY A 76 -2.68 6.28 13.49
C GLY A 76 -2.08 5.26 14.46
N GLY A 77 -1.81 4.04 14.01
CA GLY A 77 -1.43 2.90 14.86
C GLY A 77 -2.61 1.98 15.20
N SER A 78 -2.30 0.72 15.50
CA SER A 78 -3.30 -0.34 15.74
C SER A 78 -4.34 0.03 16.80
N SER A 79 -3.90 0.59 17.94
CA SER A 79 -4.81 0.92 19.04
C SER A 79 -5.71 2.10 18.73
N ASP A 80 -5.22 3.05 17.92
CA ASP A 80 -6.01 4.17 17.44
C ASP A 80 -7.13 3.68 16.50
N GLY A 81 -6.79 2.85 15.51
CA GLY A 81 -7.79 2.27 14.61
C GLY A 81 -8.87 1.49 15.34
N ARG A 82 -8.51 0.65 16.32
CA ARG A 82 -9.49 -0.08 17.14
C ARG A 82 -10.44 0.86 17.88
N ARG A 83 -9.93 1.93 18.48
CA ARG A 83 -10.77 2.94 19.16
C ARG A 83 -11.68 3.69 18.20
N GLN A 84 -11.18 4.09 17.04
CA GLN A 84 -11.99 4.78 16.02
C GLN A 84 -13.10 3.87 15.46
N PHE A 85 -12.84 2.57 15.31
CA PHE A 85 -13.88 1.61 14.93
C PHE A 85 -14.93 1.45 16.03
N LEU A 86 -14.51 1.35 17.29
CA LEU A 86 -15.43 1.25 18.43
C LEU A 86 -16.32 2.49 18.60
N SER A 87 -15.80 3.68 18.32
CA SER A 87 -16.57 4.93 18.37
C SER A 87 -17.46 5.14 17.14
N GLY A 88 -17.34 4.32 16.10
CA GLY A 88 -18.06 4.50 14.82
C GLY A 88 -17.53 5.66 13.98
N THR A 89 -16.33 6.14 14.26
CA THR A 89 -15.65 7.20 13.49
C THR A 89 -15.21 6.71 12.11
N VAL A 90 -14.85 5.43 12.00
CA VAL A 90 -14.46 4.78 10.75
C VAL A 90 -15.30 3.52 10.48
N ASP A 91 -15.40 3.15 9.21
CA ASP A 91 -16.18 2.01 8.74
C ASP A 91 -15.47 0.66 8.96
N PHE A 92 -14.14 0.67 8.94
CA PHE A 92 -13.29 -0.49 9.26
C PHE A 92 -12.03 -0.03 9.99
N ALA A 93 -11.38 -0.95 10.70
CA ALA A 93 -10.05 -0.70 11.23
C ALA A 93 -9.06 -1.76 10.74
N VAL A 94 -7.78 -1.43 10.73
CA VAL A 94 -6.72 -2.44 10.54
C VAL A 94 -5.86 -2.47 11.79
N SER A 95 -5.63 -3.66 12.31
CA SER A 95 -4.85 -3.86 13.52
C SER A 95 -4.06 -5.16 13.48
N ASP A 96 -2.91 -5.16 14.15
CA ASP A 96 -2.02 -6.32 14.27
C ASP A 96 -2.12 -7.00 15.66
N ILE A 97 -3.06 -6.52 16.48
CA ILE A 97 -3.38 -7.01 17.82
C ILE A 97 -4.89 -6.88 18.02
N PRO A 98 -5.58 -7.90 18.59
CA PRO A 98 -7.02 -7.86 18.78
C PRO A 98 -7.46 -6.77 19.77
N PHE A 99 -8.76 -6.64 19.96
CA PHE A 99 -9.33 -5.75 20.97
C PHE A 99 -8.78 -6.12 22.36
N GLN A 100 -8.33 -5.12 23.09
CA GLN A 100 -7.69 -5.26 24.37
C GLN A 100 -8.72 -5.11 25.49
N THR A 101 -9.27 -6.23 25.94
CA THR A 101 -10.19 -6.26 27.11
C THR A 101 -9.47 -6.02 28.43
N HIS A 102 -8.15 -6.25 28.46
CA HIS A 102 -7.26 -6.03 29.60
C HIS A 102 -6.00 -5.30 29.14
N PRO A 103 -6.10 -4.01 28.77
CA PRO A 103 -4.98 -3.28 28.20
C PRO A 103 -3.89 -3.03 29.26
N THR A 104 -2.63 -3.15 28.85
CA THR A 104 -1.46 -3.06 29.77
C THR A 104 -0.98 -1.63 30.02
N ASP A 105 -1.55 -0.65 29.33
CA ASP A 105 -1.18 0.77 29.39
C ASP A 105 -2.09 1.60 30.32
N GLY A 106 -3.08 0.96 30.95
CA GLY A 106 -4.07 1.63 31.80
C GLY A 106 -5.22 2.30 31.04
N SER A 107 -5.31 2.12 29.72
CA SER A 107 -6.45 2.60 28.93
C SER A 107 -7.74 1.84 29.28
N ALA A 108 -8.89 2.36 28.85
CA ALA A 108 -10.17 1.71 29.05
C ALA A 108 -10.23 0.38 28.26
N ALA A 109 -10.82 -0.65 28.88
CA ALA A 109 -11.04 -1.94 28.22
C ALA A 109 -11.87 -1.77 26.94
N GLU A 110 -11.37 -2.33 25.84
CA GLU A 110 -12.04 -2.32 24.55
C GLU A 110 -13.10 -3.44 24.51
N ARG A 111 -14.38 -3.07 24.47
CA ARG A 111 -15.52 -3.99 24.56
C ARG A 111 -16.47 -3.83 23.37
N PRO A 112 -16.13 -4.37 22.19
CA PRO A 112 -17.04 -4.37 21.05
C PRO A 112 -18.31 -5.18 21.37
N SER A 113 -19.43 -4.76 20.78
CA SER A 113 -20.70 -5.49 20.90
C SER A 113 -20.58 -6.90 20.34
N ALA A 114 -21.17 -7.88 21.03
CA ALA A 114 -21.13 -9.28 20.61
C ALA A 114 -21.69 -9.45 19.18
N GLY A 115 -20.91 -10.13 18.33
CA GLY A 115 -21.27 -10.38 16.94
C GLY A 115 -21.33 -9.13 16.04
N SER A 116 -20.82 -7.98 16.47
CA SER A 116 -20.80 -6.76 15.62
C SER A 116 -19.59 -6.67 14.70
N TYR A 117 -18.58 -7.53 14.87
CA TYR A 117 -17.33 -7.47 14.12
C TYR A 117 -16.73 -8.84 13.84
N ALA A 118 -15.79 -8.89 12.88
CA ALA A 118 -14.91 -10.03 12.63
C ALA A 118 -13.47 -9.55 12.37
N TYR A 119 -12.48 -10.36 12.75
CA TYR A 119 -11.11 -10.20 12.25
C TYR A 119 -10.94 -10.95 10.94
N MET A 120 -10.28 -10.32 9.98
CA MET A 120 -9.97 -10.89 8.69
C MET A 120 -8.50 -10.64 8.34
N PRO A 121 -7.69 -11.67 8.05
CA PRO A 121 -6.31 -11.47 7.58
C PRO A 121 -6.28 -10.64 6.30
N ILE A 122 -5.37 -9.69 6.12
CA ILE A 122 -5.31 -8.90 4.86
C ILE A 122 -3.98 -8.97 4.14
N VAL A 123 -2.87 -8.96 4.87
CA VAL A 123 -1.51 -9.01 4.31
C VAL A 123 -0.56 -9.64 5.30
N ALA A 124 0.46 -10.31 4.79
CA ALA A 124 1.51 -10.94 5.57
C ALA A 124 2.86 -10.21 5.41
N GLY A 125 3.71 -10.29 6.41
CA GLY A 125 4.99 -9.59 6.44
C GLY A 125 5.88 -10.07 7.58
N GLY A 126 7.12 -9.58 7.59
CA GLY A 126 8.05 -9.78 8.70
C GLY A 126 8.23 -8.49 9.50
N THR A 127 8.18 -8.58 10.83
CA THR A 127 8.72 -7.52 11.71
C THR A 127 10.24 -7.50 11.53
N ALA A 128 10.75 -6.53 10.80
CA ALA A 128 12.16 -6.37 10.47
C ALA A 128 12.89 -5.48 11.49
N PHE A 129 14.18 -5.73 11.69
CA PHE A 129 15.02 -4.94 12.58
C PHE A 129 15.99 -4.10 11.78
N MET A 130 15.52 -2.93 11.35
CA MET A 130 16.30 -1.95 10.59
C MET A 130 17.35 -1.33 11.50
N TYR A 131 18.58 -1.18 11.02
CA TYR A 131 19.67 -0.65 11.83
C TYR A 131 20.59 0.28 11.03
N HIS A 132 21.29 1.15 11.75
CA HIS A 132 22.28 2.07 11.18
C HIS A 132 23.60 1.89 11.90
N LEU A 133 24.56 1.29 11.20
CA LEU A 133 25.92 1.09 11.69
C LEU A 133 26.93 1.31 10.59
N THR A 134 28.03 1.94 10.92
CA THR A 134 29.20 2.13 10.07
C THR A 134 30.47 1.60 10.74
N VAL A 135 31.32 1.01 9.93
CA VAL A 135 32.67 0.58 10.30
C VAL A 135 33.60 1.10 9.22
N ASN A 136 34.62 1.88 9.61
CA ASN A 136 35.60 2.48 8.69
C ASN A 136 34.94 3.25 7.53
N GLY A 137 33.88 4.02 7.83
CA GLY A 137 33.13 4.81 6.85
C GLY A 137 32.22 4.02 5.91
N LYS A 138 32.08 2.70 6.09
CA LYS A 138 31.18 1.84 5.31
C LYS A 138 30.03 1.33 6.16
N ARG A 139 28.81 1.34 5.62
CA ARG A 139 27.64 0.79 6.30
C ARG A 139 27.77 -0.72 6.45
N VAL A 140 27.51 -1.23 7.65
CA VAL A 140 27.35 -2.67 7.89
C VAL A 140 26.01 -3.09 7.29
N THR A 141 25.98 -4.06 6.39
CA THR A 141 24.75 -4.46 5.68
C THR A 141 24.33 -5.91 5.91
N ASN A 142 25.11 -6.68 6.67
CA ASN A 142 24.97 -8.13 6.83
C ASN A 142 24.92 -8.57 8.30
N LEU A 143 24.41 -7.72 9.19
CA LEU A 143 24.29 -8.02 10.61
C LEU A 143 23.38 -9.24 10.86
N ARG A 144 23.81 -10.12 11.76
CA ARG A 144 23.09 -11.31 12.21
C ARG A 144 22.81 -11.21 13.71
N LEU A 145 21.61 -11.54 14.14
CA LEU A 145 21.23 -11.53 15.56
C LEU A 145 20.43 -12.79 15.89
N SER A 146 20.77 -13.44 16.98
CA SER A 146 19.93 -14.45 17.60
C SER A 146 18.79 -13.79 18.36
N GLY A 147 17.71 -14.53 18.57
CA GLY A 147 16.55 -13.99 19.29
C GLY A 147 16.86 -13.56 20.73
N ASP A 148 17.79 -14.26 21.39
CA ASP A 148 18.27 -13.92 22.73
C ASP A 148 19.01 -12.57 22.74
N VAL A 149 19.96 -12.37 21.81
CA VAL A 149 20.70 -11.11 21.66
C VAL A 149 19.76 -9.96 21.30
N LEU A 150 18.83 -10.20 20.36
CA LEU A 150 17.84 -9.22 19.96
C LEU A 150 16.94 -8.80 21.14
N THR A 151 16.46 -9.76 21.94
CA THR A 151 15.69 -9.48 23.15
C THR A 151 16.52 -8.66 24.14
N LYS A 152 17.78 -9.04 24.37
CA LYS A 152 18.70 -8.33 25.28
C LYS A 152 18.98 -6.89 24.86
N ILE A 153 19.07 -6.61 23.56
CA ILE A 153 19.17 -5.24 23.02
C ILE A 153 17.93 -4.44 23.45
N PHE A 154 16.74 -4.96 23.15
CA PHE A 154 15.48 -4.26 23.38
C PHE A 154 15.03 -4.27 24.85
N THR A 155 15.66 -5.04 25.73
CA THR A 155 15.49 -4.95 27.20
C THR A 155 16.60 -4.15 27.90
N GLY A 156 17.54 -3.57 27.13
CA GLY A 156 18.64 -2.73 27.65
C GLY A 156 19.73 -3.49 28.41
N VAL A 157 19.86 -4.80 28.18
CA VAL A 157 20.93 -5.64 28.73
C VAL A 157 22.21 -5.48 27.92
N VAL A 158 22.09 -5.55 26.60
CA VAL A 158 23.21 -5.27 25.67
C VAL A 158 23.23 -3.79 25.37
N LYS A 159 24.36 -3.14 25.64
CA LYS A 159 24.49 -1.67 25.60
C LYS A 159 25.41 -1.14 24.51
N THR A 160 26.34 -1.96 24.02
CA THR A 160 27.28 -1.57 22.95
C THR A 160 27.31 -2.59 21.83
N TRP A 161 27.59 -2.14 20.61
CA TRP A 161 27.59 -3.00 19.42
C TRP A 161 28.71 -4.03 19.40
N ASP A 162 29.81 -3.78 20.11
CA ASP A 162 30.93 -4.69 20.27
C ASP A 162 30.77 -5.67 21.43
N ASP A 163 29.58 -5.76 22.04
CA ASP A 163 29.26 -6.71 23.10
C ASP A 163 29.61 -8.16 22.66
N PRO A 164 30.26 -8.96 23.51
CA PRO A 164 30.62 -10.34 23.19
C PRO A 164 29.47 -11.20 22.65
N VAL A 165 28.22 -10.98 23.10
CA VAL A 165 27.10 -11.78 22.60
C VAL A 165 26.70 -11.40 21.16
N ILE A 166 26.86 -10.14 20.75
CA ILE A 166 26.65 -9.74 19.35
C ILE A 166 27.80 -10.29 18.49
N LYS A 167 29.04 -10.21 18.98
CA LYS A 167 30.22 -10.77 18.28
C LYS A 167 30.08 -12.28 18.05
N ALA A 168 29.49 -13.02 19.00
CA ALA A 168 29.25 -14.45 18.85
C ALA A 168 28.30 -14.80 17.68
N ASP A 169 27.31 -13.94 17.41
CA ASP A 169 26.43 -14.08 16.22
C ASP A 169 27.10 -13.60 14.92
N ASN A 170 28.20 -12.84 15.02
CA ASN A 170 28.88 -12.20 13.89
C ASN A 170 30.40 -12.47 13.85
N PRO A 171 30.84 -13.75 13.80
CA PRO A 171 32.26 -14.07 13.72
C PRO A 171 32.91 -13.41 12.50
N GLY A 172 34.02 -12.72 12.73
CA GLY A 172 34.78 -12.00 11.71
C GLY A 172 34.31 -10.56 11.43
N LEU A 173 33.14 -10.13 11.94
CA LEU A 173 32.69 -8.75 11.80
C LEU A 173 33.25 -7.89 12.94
N GLN A 174 34.05 -6.89 12.58
CA GLN A 174 34.62 -5.94 13.55
C GLN A 174 33.58 -4.86 13.89
N LEU A 175 32.78 -5.12 14.92
CA LEU A 175 31.76 -4.18 15.39
C LEU A 175 32.38 -3.04 16.23
N PRO A 176 31.89 -1.80 16.08
CA PRO A 176 32.45 -0.65 16.77
C PRO A 176 32.04 -0.63 18.25
N HIS A 177 32.89 -0.09 19.13
CA HIS A 177 32.51 0.24 20.51
C HIS A 177 31.58 1.46 20.53
N ARG A 178 30.34 1.23 20.09
CA ARG A 178 29.31 2.25 19.96
C ARG A 178 28.09 1.87 20.79
N PRO A 179 27.44 2.83 21.49
CA PRO A 179 26.18 2.56 22.15
C PRO A 179 25.13 2.00 21.18
N VAL A 180 24.38 0.99 21.63
CA VAL A 180 23.18 0.53 20.94
C VAL A 180 22.04 1.45 21.34
N VAL A 181 21.31 1.98 20.36
CA VAL A 181 20.16 2.86 20.58
C VAL A 181 18.90 2.16 20.07
N PRO A 182 18.14 1.46 20.94
CA PRO A 182 16.86 0.89 20.54
C PRO A 182 15.86 1.99 20.21
N VAL A 183 15.28 1.93 19.01
CA VAL A 183 14.20 2.82 18.56
C VAL A 183 12.91 2.04 18.61
N VAL A 184 12.02 2.44 19.50
CA VAL A 184 10.76 1.77 19.79
C VAL A 184 9.58 2.66 19.38
N ARG A 185 8.38 2.10 19.42
CA ARG A 185 7.16 2.82 19.08
C ARG A 185 6.63 3.63 20.27
N SER A 186 6.33 4.91 20.06
CA SER A 186 5.70 5.78 21.08
C SER A 186 4.18 5.65 21.11
N ASP A 187 3.57 5.21 20.00
CA ASP A 187 2.13 5.03 19.83
C ASP A 187 1.67 3.59 20.11
N GLY A 188 0.34 3.40 20.18
CA GLY A 188 -0.28 2.09 20.38
C GLY A 188 -0.13 1.20 19.14
N SER A 189 0.99 0.50 19.06
CA SER A 189 1.52 -0.12 17.85
C SER A 189 1.26 -1.62 17.76
N GLY A 190 0.92 -2.07 16.56
CA GLY A 190 0.85 -3.48 16.23
C GLY A 190 2.23 -4.12 15.99
N SER A 191 3.21 -3.39 15.46
CA SER A 191 4.61 -3.85 15.36
C SER A 191 5.17 -4.19 16.76
N THR A 192 4.89 -3.33 17.75
CA THR A 192 5.19 -3.61 19.17
C THR A 192 4.51 -4.88 19.64
N ALA A 193 3.23 -5.04 19.30
CA ALA A 193 2.46 -6.21 19.71
C ALA A 193 3.01 -7.51 19.10
N GLN A 194 3.38 -7.51 17.83
CA GLN A 194 3.97 -8.68 17.18
C GLN A 194 5.32 -9.05 17.81
N PHE A 195 6.18 -8.04 18.04
CA PHE A 195 7.49 -8.29 18.65
C PHE A 195 7.40 -8.78 20.09
N THR A 196 6.52 -8.17 20.89
CA THR A 196 6.31 -8.59 22.29
C THR A 196 5.61 -9.94 22.37
N MET A 197 4.67 -10.27 21.48
CA MET A 197 4.09 -11.61 21.38
C MET A 197 5.17 -12.67 21.12
N TRP A 198 6.06 -12.41 20.16
CA TRP A 198 7.19 -13.30 19.89
C TRP A 198 8.12 -13.44 21.12
N MET A 199 8.49 -12.34 21.80
CA MET A 199 9.30 -12.39 23.03
C MET A 199 8.60 -13.17 24.16
N THR A 200 7.29 -13.01 24.34
CA THR A 200 6.54 -13.71 25.38
C THR A 200 6.48 -15.22 25.16
N ASN A 201 6.57 -15.64 23.89
CA ASN A 201 6.54 -17.06 23.50
C ASN A 201 7.95 -17.68 23.54
N GLN A 202 8.94 -16.98 22.99
CA GLN A 202 10.28 -17.52 22.71
C GLN A 202 11.34 -17.10 23.74
N HIS A 203 11.17 -15.95 24.39
CA HIS A 203 12.14 -15.34 25.31
C HIS A 203 11.48 -14.87 26.62
N LYS A 204 10.52 -15.67 27.10
CA LYS A 204 9.63 -15.34 28.23
C LYS A 204 10.39 -14.86 29.48
N SER A 205 11.49 -15.52 29.86
CA SER A 205 12.27 -15.16 31.04
C SER A 205 12.86 -13.76 30.96
N LEU A 206 13.46 -13.40 29.81
CA LEU A 206 14.01 -12.06 29.58
C LEU A 206 12.93 -11.00 29.57
N TRP A 207 11.81 -11.27 28.89
CA TRP A 207 10.68 -10.33 28.83
C TRP A 207 10.06 -10.09 30.22
N GLN A 208 9.83 -11.15 30.98
CA GLN A 208 9.29 -11.04 32.34
C GLN A 208 10.23 -10.28 33.28
N ALA A 209 11.54 -10.54 33.21
CA ALA A 209 12.53 -9.81 33.99
C ALA A 209 12.55 -8.31 33.65
N TYR A 210 12.47 -7.97 32.36
CA TYR A 210 12.38 -6.59 31.92
C TYR A 210 11.14 -5.88 32.48
N CYS A 211 9.98 -6.53 32.40
CA CYS A 211 8.74 -5.97 32.89
C CYS A 211 8.70 -5.76 34.40
N GLY A 212 9.27 -6.70 35.17
CA GLY A 212 9.47 -6.50 36.61
C GLY A 212 10.32 -5.27 36.90
N LYS A 213 11.40 -5.06 36.13
CA LYS A 213 12.28 -3.88 36.27
C LYS A 213 11.59 -2.56 35.94
N VAL A 214 10.68 -2.54 34.97
CA VAL A 214 9.94 -1.33 34.58
C VAL A 214 8.62 -1.14 35.33
N GLY A 215 8.38 -1.91 36.39
CA GLY A 215 7.23 -1.73 37.27
C GLY A 215 5.87 -2.10 36.64
N ARG A 216 5.86 -2.91 35.57
CA ARG A 216 4.60 -3.47 35.04
C ARG A 216 4.17 -4.62 35.95
N SER A 217 3.12 -4.40 36.75
CA SER A 217 2.54 -5.43 37.61
C SER A 217 1.79 -6.48 36.78
N GLY A 218 2.04 -7.78 37.05
CA GLY A 218 1.39 -8.91 36.38
C GLY A 218 2.27 -9.67 35.37
N ALA A 219 1.69 -10.69 34.72
CA ALA A 219 2.38 -11.44 33.67
C ALA A 219 2.60 -10.54 32.45
N CYS A 220 3.86 -10.28 32.09
CA CYS A 220 4.15 -9.44 30.95
C CYS A 220 3.78 -10.16 29.65
N GLY A 221 2.63 -9.79 29.09
CA GLY A 221 2.09 -10.33 27.86
C GLY A 221 2.48 -9.51 26.63
N GLN A 222 1.83 -9.82 25.52
CA GLN A 222 1.75 -8.98 24.35
C GLN A 222 1.20 -7.59 24.73
N THR A 223 1.72 -6.53 24.12
CA THR A 223 1.30 -5.16 24.41
C THR A 223 1.36 -4.28 23.17
N SER A 224 0.48 -3.29 23.08
CA SER A 224 0.58 -2.25 22.03
C SER A 224 1.61 -1.17 22.37
N TYR A 225 1.99 -1.02 23.64
CA TYR A 225 2.82 0.08 24.13
C TYR A 225 4.12 -0.49 24.70
N TYR A 226 5.23 -0.23 24.02
CA TYR A 226 6.53 -0.73 24.46
C TYR A 226 6.92 -0.04 25.78
N PRO A 227 7.26 -0.76 26.86
CA PRO A 227 7.77 -0.11 28.06
C PRO A 227 9.11 0.55 27.71
N THR A 228 9.24 1.86 27.90
CA THR A 228 10.47 2.59 27.58
C THR A 228 11.37 2.71 28.81
N VAL A 229 12.68 2.69 28.58
CA VAL A 229 13.70 3.00 29.61
C VAL A 229 14.70 4.00 29.06
N SER A 230 15.48 4.61 29.94
CA SER A 230 16.57 5.52 29.56
C SER A 230 17.49 4.88 28.52
N GLY A 231 17.83 5.65 27.48
CA GLY A 231 18.66 5.20 26.36
C GLY A 231 17.89 4.68 25.14
N MET A 232 16.57 4.50 25.25
CA MET A 232 15.70 4.22 24.11
C MET A 232 15.16 5.52 23.51
N ILE A 233 14.88 5.48 22.20
CA ILE A 233 14.18 6.55 21.48
C ILE A 233 12.81 6.03 21.10
N ALA A 234 11.77 6.83 21.34
CA ALA A 234 10.40 6.46 20.97
C ALA A 234 9.94 7.33 19.79
N GLN A 235 9.44 6.70 18.73
CA GLN A 235 8.94 7.37 17.53
C GLN A 235 7.53 6.88 17.19
N SER A 236 6.71 7.76 16.62
CA SER A 236 5.34 7.41 16.23
C SER A 236 5.33 6.74 14.86
N GLY A 237 4.60 5.63 14.76
CA GLY A 237 4.45 4.90 13.49
C GLY A 237 5.71 4.14 13.04
N ASP A 238 5.53 3.15 12.17
CA ASP A 238 6.66 2.58 11.42
C ASP A 238 7.43 3.64 10.61
N PRO A 239 6.80 4.67 9.97
CA PRO A 239 7.53 5.75 9.31
C PRO A 239 8.47 6.52 10.24
N GLY A 240 8.04 6.84 11.47
CA GLY A 240 8.88 7.58 12.42
C GLY A 240 10.08 6.78 12.90
N VAL A 241 9.88 5.48 13.18
CA VAL A 241 10.97 4.58 13.58
C VAL A 241 11.96 4.40 12.43
N ALA A 242 11.49 4.08 11.23
CA ALA A 242 12.33 3.90 10.05
C ALA A 242 13.09 5.19 9.71
N GLY A 243 12.38 6.32 9.68
CA GLY A 243 12.94 7.64 9.43
C GLY A 243 14.06 7.99 10.42
N TYR A 244 13.85 7.77 11.73
CA TYR A 244 14.88 8.03 12.74
C TYR A 244 16.14 7.20 12.51
N VAL A 245 15.99 5.89 12.25
CA VAL A 245 17.12 5.00 11.98
C VAL A 245 17.87 5.43 10.70
N ALA A 246 17.13 5.87 9.68
CA ALA A 246 17.70 6.29 8.40
C ALA A 246 18.44 7.65 8.43
N GLN A 247 18.23 8.48 9.46
CA GLN A 247 18.93 9.76 9.55
C GLN A 247 20.41 9.60 9.88
N ASN A 248 21.22 10.60 9.51
CA ASN A 248 22.66 10.64 9.81
C ASN A 248 22.95 10.58 11.33
N TYR A 249 22.09 11.19 12.16
CA TYR A 249 22.22 11.10 13.62
C TYR A 249 21.79 9.73 14.18
N GLY A 250 21.15 8.88 13.37
CA GLY A 250 20.67 7.55 13.74
C GLY A 250 21.79 6.51 13.86
N GLU A 251 23.05 6.87 13.63
CA GLU A 251 24.17 5.95 13.75
C GLU A 251 24.22 5.30 15.15
N GLY A 252 24.23 3.97 15.22
CA GLY A 252 24.08 3.17 16.44
C GLY A 252 22.65 2.68 16.71
N ALA A 253 21.66 3.15 15.95
CA ALA A 253 20.26 2.82 16.15
C ALA A 253 19.86 1.46 15.57
N ILE A 254 18.89 0.82 16.22
CA ILE A 254 18.17 -0.35 15.74
C ILE A 254 16.69 -0.24 16.12
N GLY A 255 15.80 -0.36 15.14
CA GLY A 255 14.35 -0.23 15.33
C GLY A 255 13.59 -1.38 14.68
N TYR A 256 12.41 -1.70 15.23
CA TYR A 256 11.52 -2.70 14.66
C TYR A 256 10.43 -2.04 13.81
N VAL A 257 10.30 -2.48 12.56
CA VAL A 257 9.33 -1.95 11.59
C VAL A 257 8.77 -3.07 10.72
N ASN A 258 7.68 -2.82 9.99
CA ASN A 258 7.37 -3.68 8.84
C ASN A 258 8.52 -3.63 7.82
N TYR A 259 8.88 -4.77 7.22
CA TYR A 259 9.97 -4.86 6.24
C TYR A 259 9.87 -3.86 5.07
N SER A 260 8.66 -3.51 4.65
CA SER A 260 8.41 -2.52 3.59
C SER A 260 9.07 -1.17 3.85
N TYR A 261 9.16 -0.73 5.11
CA TYR A 261 9.81 0.53 5.45
C TYR A 261 11.33 0.47 5.30
N ALA A 262 11.96 -0.66 5.66
CA ALA A 262 13.40 -0.83 5.43
C ALA A 262 13.76 -0.86 3.95
N ILE A 263 12.88 -1.42 3.09
CA ILE A 263 13.02 -1.35 1.64
C ILE A 263 12.91 0.10 1.16
N ASN A 264 11.86 0.81 1.57
CA ASN A 264 11.60 2.18 1.14
C ASN A 264 12.73 3.14 1.53
N GLU A 265 13.30 2.98 2.72
CA GLU A 265 14.42 3.80 3.21
C GLU A 265 15.78 3.36 2.61
N GLY A 266 15.88 2.19 1.96
CA GLY A 266 17.15 1.68 1.43
C GLY A 266 18.14 1.27 2.52
N TYR A 267 17.65 0.80 3.67
CA TYR A 267 18.46 0.45 4.84
C TYR A 267 18.52 -1.06 5.11
N PRO A 268 19.63 -1.56 5.70
CA PRO A 268 19.78 -2.96 6.02
C PRO A 268 18.90 -3.37 7.21
N VAL A 269 18.63 -4.67 7.30
CA VAL A 269 17.89 -5.28 8.41
C VAL A 269 18.68 -6.44 8.98
N ALA A 270 18.65 -6.64 10.30
CA ALA A 270 19.34 -7.79 10.90
C ALA A 270 18.68 -9.10 10.40
N LYS A 271 19.51 -10.06 9.99
CA LYS A 271 19.07 -11.44 9.77
C LYS A 271 18.85 -12.10 11.13
N ILE A 272 17.74 -12.81 11.30
CA ILE A 272 17.36 -13.38 12.60
C ILE A 272 17.56 -14.90 12.61
N LEU A 273 18.20 -15.42 13.65
CA LEU A 273 18.41 -16.85 13.83
C LEU A 273 17.06 -17.57 14.00
N ASN A 274 16.77 -18.51 13.11
CA ASN A 274 15.59 -19.37 13.20
C ASN A 274 15.88 -20.69 13.94
N HIS A 275 14.83 -21.46 14.18
CA HIS A 275 14.91 -22.72 14.92
C HIS A 275 15.77 -23.79 14.22
N ALA A 276 15.92 -23.70 12.89
CA ALA A 276 16.77 -24.60 12.10
C ALA A 276 18.27 -24.26 12.17
N GLY A 277 18.65 -23.18 12.89
CA GLY A 277 20.04 -22.76 13.02
C GLY A 277 20.57 -21.90 11.87
N TYR A 278 19.68 -21.23 11.12
CA TYR A 278 20.03 -20.32 10.03
C TYR A 278 19.56 -18.89 10.33
N TYR A 279 20.35 -17.89 9.96
CA TYR A 279 19.95 -16.48 10.02
C TYR A 279 19.20 -16.11 8.74
N THR A 280 17.94 -15.72 8.85
CA THR A 280 17.07 -15.42 7.70
C THR A 280 16.61 -13.97 7.69
N GLU A 281 16.37 -13.44 6.49
CA GLU A 281 15.77 -12.12 6.27
C GLU A 281 14.23 -12.21 6.22
N PRO A 282 13.51 -11.12 6.55
CA PRO A 282 12.05 -11.01 6.43
C PRO A 282 11.55 -10.89 4.97
N THR A 283 12.16 -11.63 4.03
CA THR A 283 11.77 -11.55 2.62
C THR A 283 10.36 -12.11 2.40
N PRO A 284 9.63 -11.64 1.36
CA PRO A 284 8.31 -12.18 1.02
C PRO A 284 8.26 -13.71 0.92
N LYS A 285 9.32 -14.34 0.40
CA LYS A 285 9.42 -15.80 0.24
C LYS A 285 9.65 -16.51 1.58
N ASN A 286 10.54 -16.01 2.43
CA ASN A 286 10.75 -16.57 3.76
C ASN A 286 9.49 -16.47 4.62
N VAL A 287 8.82 -15.31 4.57
CA VAL A 287 7.52 -15.11 5.26
C VAL A 287 6.44 -16.04 4.70
N ALA A 288 6.41 -16.28 3.38
CA ALA A 288 5.45 -17.21 2.78
C ALA A 288 5.65 -18.65 3.30
N VAL A 289 6.91 -19.09 3.41
CA VAL A 289 7.26 -20.40 4.00
C VAL A 289 6.81 -20.46 5.46
N SER A 290 7.19 -19.45 6.25
CA SER A 290 6.84 -19.33 7.67
C SER A 290 5.34 -19.44 7.92
N LEU A 291 4.52 -18.72 7.14
CA LEU A 291 3.08 -18.68 7.34
C LEU A 291 2.33 -19.96 6.92
N LEU A 292 3.01 -20.95 6.33
CA LEU A 292 2.44 -22.30 6.19
C LEU A 292 2.16 -22.95 7.55
N LYS A 293 2.82 -22.49 8.62
CA LYS A 293 2.59 -22.96 10.00
C LYS A 293 1.64 -22.07 10.78
N ALA A 294 1.19 -20.94 10.22
CA ALA A 294 0.24 -20.06 10.89
C ALA A 294 -1.16 -20.68 10.92
N ARG A 295 -1.85 -20.50 12.05
CA ARG A 295 -3.24 -20.94 12.23
C ARG A 295 -4.11 -19.76 12.64
N ILE A 296 -5.38 -19.86 12.29
CA ILE A 296 -6.42 -18.94 12.78
C ILE A 296 -7.12 -19.63 13.95
N ASN A 297 -7.33 -18.90 15.03
CA ASN A 297 -8.15 -19.39 16.14
C ASN A 297 -9.62 -19.49 15.70
N THR A 298 -10.12 -20.71 15.53
CA THR A 298 -11.51 -20.97 15.10
C THR A 298 -12.48 -21.22 16.26
N ASN A 299 -12.00 -21.13 17.51
CA ASN A 299 -12.85 -21.29 18.68
C ASN A 299 -13.72 -20.04 18.88
N LYS A 300 -15.00 -20.12 18.55
CA LYS A 300 -15.98 -19.02 18.67
C LYS A 300 -16.19 -18.51 20.09
N SER A 301 -15.85 -19.31 21.11
CA SER A 301 -15.94 -18.92 22.51
C SER A 301 -14.67 -18.23 23.03
N SER A 302 -13.61 -18.19 22.22
CA SER A 302 -12.36 -17.52 22.57
C SER A 302 -12.48 -16.00 22.39
N ALA A 303 -11.92 -15.22 23.32
CA ALA A 303 -11.73 -13.78 23.14
C ALA A 303 -10.86 -13.47 21.90
N ASP A 304 -9.96 -14.41 21.58
CA ASP A 304 -9.08 -14.39 20.42
C ASP A 304 -9.68 -15.05 19.17
N TYR A 305 -11.00 -15.25 19.08
CA TYR A 305 -11.61 -15.83 17.88
C TYR A 305 -11.24 -15.04 16.61
N LEU A 306 -10.81 -15.75 15.56
CA LEU A 306 -10.32 -15.24 14.28
C LEU A 306 -8.95 -14.52 14.30
N THR A 307 -8.21 -14.58 15.41
CA THR A 307 -6.84 -14.01 15.49
C THR A 307 -5.77 -15.08 15.20
N GLN A 308 -4.51 -14.66 15.03
CA GLN A 308 -3.37 -15.54 14.78
C GLN A 308 -3.00 -16.43 15.96
N GLN A 309 -2.60 -17.63 15.60
CA GLN A 309 -1.77 -18.52 16.40
C GLN A 309 -0.47 -18.77 15.62
N LEU A 310 0.64 -18.26 16.16
CA LEU A 310 1.96 -18.24 15.50
C LEU A 310 3.00 -19.11 16.18
N ASP A 311 2.65 -19.91 17.19
CA ASP A 311 3.56 -20.85 17.85
C ASP A 311 4.22 -21.81 16.84
N GLY A 312 3.45 -22.28 15.85
CA GLY A 312 3.98 -23.09 14.75
C GLY A 312 4.95 -22.33 13.84
N VAL A 313 4.81 -21.01 13.70
CA VAL A 313 5.70 -20.15 12.90
C VAL A 313 7.02 -19.93 13.64
N TYR A 314 6.94 -19.63 14.94
CA TYR A 314 8.11 -19.34 15.76
C TYR A 314 9.04 -20.54 15.91
N ASN A 315 8.46 -21.74 15.99
CA ASN A 315 9.19 -22.99 16.19
C ASN A 315 9.40 -23.77 14.87
N ASP A 316 9.13 -23.19 13.70
CA ASP A 316 9.27 -23.90 12.44
C ASP A 316 10.75 -24.25 12.16
N SER A 317 10.99 -25.53 11.88
CA SER A 317 12.30 -26.11 11.58
C SER A 317 12.67 -26.04 10.09
N ASP A 318 11.83 -25.46 9.23
CA ASP A 318 12.23 -25.13 7.86
C ASP A 318 13.37 -24.10 7.89
N GLN A 319 14.47 -24.39 7.19
CA GLN A 319 15.65 -23.52 7.15
C GLN A 319 15.35 -22.12 6.62
N ARG A 320 14.31 -21.96 5.81
CA ARG A 320 13.89 -20.70 5.18
C ARG A 320 13.01 -19.85 6.09
N ASN A 321 12.54 -20.40 7.21
CA ASN A 321 11.66 -19.72 8.16
C ASN A 321 12.25 -18.37 8.61
N TYR A 322 11.47 -17.29 8.53
CA TYR A 322 11.70 -16.07 9.27
C TYR A 322 10.86 -16.04 10.56
N PRO A 323 11.47 -16.05 11.76
CA PRO A 323 10.76 -16.32 13.01
C PRO A 323 9.84 -15.17 13.48
N LEU A 324 9.93 -13.96 12.92
CA LEU A 324 9.00 -12.85 13.20
C LEU A 324 8.05 -12.57 12.03
N SER A 325 7.62 -13.62 11.34
CA SER A 325 6.56 -13.57 10.35
C SER A 325 5.18 -13.54 10.98
N SER A 326 4.30 -12.70 10.46
CA SER A 326 2.96 -12.44 10.98
C SER A 326 2.02 -11.97 9.85
N TYR A 327 0.75 -11.77 10.18
CA TYR A 327 -0.19 -11.10 9.30
C TYR A 327 -1.08 -10.11 10.07
N SER A 328 -1.50 -9.06 9.37
CA SER A 328 -2.40 -8.02 9.90
C SER A 328 -3.87 -8.39 9.69
N TYR A 329 -4.76 -7.86 10.53
CA TYR A 329 -6.20 -8.06 10.41
C TYR A 329 -6.90 -6.76 10.06
N MET A 330 -7.87 -6.85 9.14
CA MET A 330 -8.95 -5.88 9.06
C MET A 330 -10.07 -6.31 10.03
N ILE A 331 -10.51 -5.37 10.84
CA ILE A 331 -11.69 -5.46 11.69
C ILE A 331 -12.87 -5.00 10.84
N LEU A 332 -13.72 -5.96 10.47
CA LEU A 332 -14.88 -5.75 9.63
C LEU A 332 -16.14 -5.55 10.47
N PRO A 333 -17.05 -4.64 10.09
CA PRO A 333 -18.39 -4.57 10.66
C PRO A 333 -19.26 -5.72 10.14
N LEU A 334 -20.06 -6.30 11.03
CA LEU A 334 -21.01 -7.38 10.72
C LEU A 334 -22.48 -6.93 10.79
N LYS A 335 -22.71 -5.67 11.12
CA LYS A 335 -24.04 -5.08 11.24
C LYS A 335 -24.03 -3.71 10.58
N ALA A 336 -25.10 -3.39 9.85
CA ALA A 336 -25.33 -2.02 9.39
C ALA A 336 -25.82 -1.21 10.60
N GLN A 337 -24.95 -0.34 11.11
CA GLN A 337 -25.21 0.45 12.31
C GLN A 337 -24.41 1.74 12.30
N GLY A 338 -24.95 2.80 12.92
CA GLY A 338 -24.32 4.11 12.95
C GLY A 338 -24.10 4.66 11.54
N THR A 339 -22.85 5.00 11.22
CA THR A 339 -22.44 5.54 9.92
C THR A 339 -22.18 4.47 8.85
N PHE A 340 -22.21 3.18 9.23
CA PHE A 340 -21.97 2.06 8.32
C PHE A 340 -23.28 1.53 7.73
N THR A 341 -23.40 1.59 6.41
CA THR A 341 -24.60 1.18 5.65
C THR A 341 -24.30 -0.01 4.74
N GLU A 342 -25.32 -0.68 4.23
CA GLU A 342 -25.16 -1.73 3.22
C GLU A 342 -24.46 -1.23 1.94
N ALA A 343 -24.67 0.03 1.56
CA ALA A 343 -23.99 0.64 0.41
C ALA A 343 -22.47 0.76 0.65
N LYS A 344 -22.06 1.12 1.87
CA LYS A 344 -20.64 1.08 2.27
C LYS A 344 -20.11 -0.34 2.37
N GLY A 345 -20.91 -1.28 2.86
CA GLY A 345 -20.52 -2.69 2.94
C GLY A 345 -20.37 -3.37 1.57
N LYS A 346 -21.12 -2.94 0.56
CA LYS A 346 -20.86 -3.29 -0.85
C LYS A 346 -19.45 -2.85 -1.28
N THR A 347 -19.08 -1.59 -1.04
CA THR A 347 -17.73 -1.07 -1.35
C THR A 347 -16.65 -1.80 -0.55
N LEU A 348 -16.82 -1.95 0.76
CA LEU A 348 -15.85 -2.63 1.62
C LEU A 348 -15.67 -4.10 1.21
N GLY A 349 -16.76 -4.78 0.84
CA GLY A 349 -16.71 -6.15 0.32
C GLY A 349 -15.97 -6.26 -1.01
N ALA A 350 -16.20 -5.34 -1.94
CA ALA A 350 -15.49 -5.29 -3.23
C ALA A 350 -13.98 -4.98 -3.04
N PHE A 351 -13.66 -4.00 -2.19
CA PHE A 351 -12.28 -3.69 -1.82
C PHE A 351 -11.58 -4.89 -1.16
N SER A 352 -12.28 -5.57 -0.25
CA SER A 352 -11.78 -6.78 0.42
C SER A 352 -11.52 -7.91 -0.55
N TYR A 353 -12.44 -8.16 -1.49
CA TYR A 353 -12.24 -9.16 -2.52
C TYR A 353 -11.05 -8.81 -3.42
N TYR A 354 -10.92 -7.54 -3.83
CA TYR A 354 -9.79 -7.07 -4.63
C TYR A 354 -8.45 -7.37 -3.95
N PHE A 355 -8.27 -6.95 -2.69
CA PHE A 355 -6.97 -7.10 -2.05
C PHE A 355 -6.65 -8.53 -1.66
N MET A 356 -7.65 -9.39 -1.43
CA MET A 356 -7.43 -10.82 -1.19
C MET A 356 -6.96 -11.57 -2.43
N CYS A 357 -7.27 -11.03 -3.61
CA CYS A 357 -6.95 -11.60 -4.92
C CYS A 357 -5.91 -10.76 -5.65
N GLN A 358 -6.36 -9.93 -6.60
CA GLN A 358 -5.49 -9.17 -7.51
C GLN A 358 -4.47 -8.33 -6.75
N GLY A 359 -4.87 -7.72 -5.63
CA GLY A 359 -4.00 -6.89 -4.82
C GLY A 359 -2.79 -7.62 -4.24
N GLN A 360 -2.82 -8.96 -4.10
CA GLN A 360 -1.71 -9.74 -3.56
C GLN A 360 -0.51 -9.78 -4.52
N GLN A 361 -0.71 -9.58 -5.83
CA GLN A 361 0.37 -9.68 -6.83
C GLN A 361 1.48 -8.63 -6.66
N GLN A 362 1.13 -7.46 -6.11
CA GLN A 362 2.09 -6.36 -5.93
C GLN A 362 2.79 -6.39 -4.57
N MET A 363 2.32 -7.22 -3.63
CA MET A 363 2.84 -7.29 -2.26
C MET A 363 4.33 -7.62 -2.17
N PRO A 364 4.90 -8.56 -2.96
CA PRO A 364 6.33 -8.85 -2.90
C PRO A 364 7.22 -7.64 -3.20
N GLN A 365 6.79 -6.75 -4.11
CA GLN A 365 7.57 -5.57 -4.50
C GLN A 365 7.63 -4.54 -3.38
N LEU A 366 6.61 -4.50 -2.52
CA LEU A 366 6.58 -3.66 -1.34
C LEU A 366 7.27 -4.31 -0.13
N GLY A 367 7.76 -5.55 -0.22
CA GLY A 367 8.32 -6.28 0.92
C GLY A 367 7.29 -7.06 1.77
N TYR A 368 6.04 -7.14 1.33
CA TYR A 368 5.04 -8.00 1.96
C TYR A 368 5.01 -9.38 1.31
N SER A 369 4.57 -10.37 2.07
CA SER A 369 4.26 -11.68 1.55
C SER A 369 2.79 -11.77 1.14
N PRO A 370 2.49 -12.29 -0.05
CA PRO A 370 1.14 -12.66 -0.41
C PRO A 370 0.55 -13.70 0.55
N LEU A 371 -0.73 -13.56 0.87
CA LEU A 371 -1.41 -14.48 1.79
C LEU A 371 -1.54 -15.90 1.20
N PRO A 372 -1.24 -16.96 1.97
CA PRO A 372 -1.52 -18.34 1.58
C PRO A 372 -3.03 -18.63 1.51
N ILE A 373 -3.39 -19.69 0.78
CA ILE A 373 -4.79 -20.05 0.45
C ILE A 373 -5.70 -20.21 1.67
N ASN A 374 -5.20 -20.75 2.78
CA ASN A 374 -5.96 -20.91 4.02
C ASN A 374 -6.39 -19.56 4.62
N LEU A 375 -5.51 -18.56 4.58
CA LEU A 375 -5.81 -17.22 5.11
C LEU A 375 -6.76 -16.47 4.16
N VAL A 376 -6.61 -16.61 2.85
CA VAL A 376 -7.54 -16.02 1.87
C VAL A 376 -8.94 -16.63 1.99
N GLN A 377 -9.03 -17.96 2.14
CA GLN A 377 -10.30 -18.65 2.33
C GLN A 377 -11.00 -18.18 3.61
N ALA A 378 -10.27 -18.09 4.73
CA ALA A 378 -10.82 -17.56 5.97
C ALA A 378 -11.29 -16.10 5.83
N GLY A 379 -10.56 -15.31 5.04
CA GLY A 379 -10.95 -13.95 4.70
C GLY A 379 -12.24 -13.90 3.89
N PHE A 380 -12.38 -14.73 2.86
CA PHE A 380 -13.62 -14.84 2.08
C PHE A 380 -14.83 -15.20 2.93
N ASP A 381 -14.64 -16.07 3.92
CA ASP A 381 -15.71 -16.42 4.86
C ASP A 381 -16.15 -15.21 5.70
N GLN A 382 -15.24 -14.27 5.98
CA GLN A 382 -15.60 -13.02 6.67
C GLN A 382 -16.20 -11.98 5.74
N ILE A 383 -15.69 -11.85 4.50
CA ILE A 383 -16.23 -10.90 3.51
C ILE A 383 -17.71 -11.18 3.26
N ARG A 384 -18.12 -12.45 3.18
CA ARG A 384 -19.53 -12.84 2.98
C ARG A 384 -20.46 -12.40 4.10
N ARG A 385 -19.93 -12.05 5.27
CA ARG A 385 -20.69 -11.62 6.44
C ARG A 385 -20.84 -10.09 6.54
N ILE A 386 -20.18 -9.34 5.66
CA ILE A 386 -20.31 -7.88 5.61
C ILE A 386 -21.72 -7.54 5.08
N PRO A 387 -22.51 -6.71 5.77
CA PRO A 387 -23.81 -6.24 5.29
C PRO A 387 -23.71 -5.60 3.89
N GLY A 388 -24.64 -5.91 2.98
CA GLY A 388 -24.66 -5.34 1.62
C GLY A 388 -23.67 -5.93 0.62
N VAL A 389 -22.87 -6.94 1.01
CA VAL A 389 -21.90 -7.57 0.10
C VAL A 389 -22.58 -8.42 -0.99
N GLN A 390 -22.03 -8.38 -2.20
CA GLN A 390 -22.44 -9.27 -3.29
C GLN A 390 -21.67 -10.59 -3.25
N THR A 391 -22.22 -11.60 -2.58
CA THR A 391 -21.52 -12.87 -2.31
C THR A 391 -21.22 -13.72 -3.55
N LYS A 392 -22.02 -13.60 -4.61
CA LYS A 392 -21.87 -14.39 -5.86
C LYS A 392 -20.52 -14.17 -6.55
N ASN A 393 -19.86 -13.04 -6.27
CA ASN A 393 -18.58 -12.67 -6.90
C ASN A 393 -17.37 -13.16 -6.10
N ILE A 394 -17.57 -13.78 -4.93
CA ILE A 394 -16.47 -14.22 -4.04
C ILE A 394 -16.13 -15.69 -4.31
N ASN A 395 -15.14 -15.91 -5.18
CA ASN A 395 -14.72 -17.24 -5.60
C ASN A 395 -13.19 -17.40 -5.59
N ILE A 396 -12.70 -18.39 -4.83
CA ILE A 396 -11.26 -18.65 -4.71
C ILE A 396 -10.65 -19.17 -6.02
N LYS A 397 -11.42 -19.85 -6.86
CA LYS A 397 -10.95 -20.37 -8.15
C LYS A 397 -10.68 -19.25 -9.17
N GLY A 398 -11.37 -18.11 -9.05
CA GLY A 398 -11.17 -16.93 -9.90
C GLY A 398 -10.23 -15.88 -9.28
N CYS A 399 -9.58 -16.22 -8.17
CA CYS A 399 -8.79 -15.30 -7.39
C CYS A 399 -7.33 -15.31 -7.85
N ASN A 400 -6.88 -14.22 -8.46
CA ASN A 400 -5.50 -14.10 -8.92
C ASN A 400 -4.54 -13.73 -7.77
N ASN A 401 -4.24 -14.71 -6.91
CA ASN A 401 -3.23 -14.61 -5.86
C ASN A 401 -1.96 -15.40 -6.28
N PRO A 402 -0.75 -14.82 -6.18
CA PRO A 402 0.48 -15.45 -6.64
C PRO A 402 0.93 -16.69 -5.83
N THR A 403 0.33 -16.95 -4.66
CA THR A 403 0.61 -18.17 -3.87
C THR A 403 -0.19 -19.37 -4.34
N PHE A 404 -1.27 -19.17 -5.11
CA PHE A 404 -2.16 -20.26 -5.48
C PHE A 404 -1.55 -21.09 -6.60
N SER A 405 -1.57 -22.41 -6.43
CA SER A 405 -1.27 -23.39 -7.46
C SER A 405 -2.52 -24.23 -7.77
N SER A 406 -2.52 -24.88 -8.93
CA SER A 406 -3.62 -25.77 -9.35
C SER A 406 -3.73 -27.05 -8.52
N ASP A 407 -2.66 -27.45 -7.85
CA ASP A 407 -2.58 -28.64 -6.98
C ASP A 407 -2.78 -28.31 -5.49
N GLY A 408 -3.00 -27.05 -5.13
CA GLY A 408 -3.30 -26.60 -3.77
C GLY A 408 -2.08 -26.34 -2.88
N HIS A 409 -0.86 -26.51 -3.41
CA HIS A 409 0.37 -26.10 -2.75
C HIS A 409 0.60 -24.57 -2.77
N ASN A 410 1.57 -24.07 -1.99
CA ASN A 410 1.94 -22.66 -2.00
C ASN A 410 3.13 -22.43 -2.93
N LYS A 411 2.87 -21.84 -4.10
CA LYS A 411 3.87 -21.60 -5.14
C LYS A 411 5.07 -20.75 -4.69
N LEU A 412 4.85 -19.77 -3.80
CA LEU A 412 5.93 -18.95 -3.28
C LEU A 412 6.83 -19.73 -2.32
N ALA A 413 6.28 -20.65 -1.55
CA ALA A 413 7.05 -21.51 -0.66
C ALA A 413 7.86 -22.58 -1.42
N GLU A 414 7.36 -23.08 -2.55
CA GLU A 414 8.11 -24.02 -3.41
C GLU A 414 9.34 -23.38 -4.05
N THR A 415 9.23 -22.11 -4.42
CA THR A 415 10.29 -21.35 -5.09
C THR A 415 11.12 -20.49 -4.12
N ALA A 416 10.95 -20.70 -2.81
CA ALA A 416 11.69 -20.02 -1.77
C ALA A 416 13.14 -20.57 -1.72
N PRO A 417 14.16 -19.72 -1.93
CA PRO A 417 15.54 -20.16 -1.90
C PRO A 417 15.92 -20.57 -0.46
N TYR A 418 16.69 -21.64 -0.33
CA TYR A 418 17.31 -21.99 0.95
C TYR A 418 18.34 -20.92 1.35
N PRO A 419 18.52 -20.64 2.65
CA PRO A 419 19.56 -19.72 3.10
C PRO A 419 20.95 -20.19 2.65
N ALA A 420 21.86 -19.24 2.45
CA ALA A 420 23.23 -19.58 2.09
C ALA A 420 23.95 -20.32 3.23
N ALA A 421 24.98 -21.09 2.90
CA ALA A 421 25.78 -21.80 3.92
C ALA A 421 26.42 -20.83 4.94
N CYS A 422 26.77 -19.62 4.53
CA CYS A 422 27.28 -18.54 5.40
C CYS A 422 26.22 -17.95 6.36
N ASP A 423 24.94 -18.25 6.15
CA ASP A 423 23.88 -17.90 7.09
C ASP A 423 23.65 -18.97 8.16
N LYS A 424 24.40 -20.09 8.13
CA LYS A 424 24.34 -21.09 9.21
C LYS A 424 25.04 -20.55 10.47
N LYS A 425 24.46 -20.81 11.64
CA LYS A 425 25.07 -20.46 12.93
C LYS A 425 26.50 -20.98 13.05
N GLY A 426 27.41 -20.12 13.49
CA GLY A 426 28.84 -20.41 13.62
C GLY A 426 29.67 -20.15 12.35
N ALA A 427 29.05 -19.95 11.19
CA ALA A 427 29.76 -19.55 9.98
C ALA A 427 30.06 -18.03 9.95
N ALA A 428 31.08 -17.63 9.19
CA ALA A 428 31.31 -16.22 8.86
C ALA A 428 30.14 -15.64 8.05
N ALA A 429 29.84 -14.35 8.23
CA ALA A 429 28.68 -13.71 7.62
C ALA A 429 28.79 -13.66 6.10
N CYS A 430 27.67 -13.83 5.40
CA CYS A 430 27.62 -13.55 3.98
C CYS A 430 27.94 -12.06 3.73
N ASN A 431 28.67 -11.75 2.66
CA ASN A 431 29.02 -10.36 2.29
C ASN A 431 27.90 -9.63 1.52
N THR A 432 26.75 -10.26 1.34
CA THR A 432 25.58 -9.69 0.68
C THR A 432 24.81 -8.80 1.64
N GLY A 433 24.47 -7.58 1.19
CA GLY A 433 23.60 -6.70 1.96
C GLY A 433 22.20 -7.27 2.15
N SER A 434 21.56 -6.88 3.25
CA SER A 434 20.20 -7.24 3.63
C SER A 434 19.23 -6.10 3.38
N GLY A 435 17.94 -6.41 3.39
CA GLY A 435 16.88 -5.40 3.35
C GLY A 435 16.92 -4.47 2.15
N GLY A 436 16.73 -3.17 2.38
CA GLY A 436 16.81 -2.14 1.35
C GLY A 436 18.24 -1.86 0.87
N ALA A 437 19.27 -2.36 1.57
CA ALA A 437 20.67 -2.12 1.25
C ALA A 437 21.29 -3.18 0.31
N LYS A 438 20.49 -3.78 -0.58
CA LYS A 438 20.91 -4.89 -1.47
C LYS A 438 21.82 -4.47 -2.65
N SER A 439 22.32 -3.24 -2.69
CA SER A 439 23.37 -2.79 -3.62
C SER A 439 24.52 -2.05 -2.92
N GLY A 440 25.74 -2.59 -3.04
CA GLY A 440 27.02 -1.86 -2.93
C GLY A 440 27.70 -1.83 -1.55
N GLY A 441 28.81 -2.59 -1.40
CA GLY A 441 29.77 -2.34 -0.33
C GLY A 441 30.43 -3.56 0.33
N GLY A 442 30.64 -4.67 -0.38
CA GLY A 442 31.37 -5.82 0.17
C GLY A 442 32.81 -5.43 0.58
N SER A 443 33.12 -5.60 1.87
CA SER A 443 34.51 -5.65 2.35
C SER A 443 35.04 -7.06 2.11
N GLY A 444 35.60 -7.30 0.92
CA GLY A 444 36.41 -8.48 0.64
C GLY A 444 37.84 -8.24 1.12
N GLY A 445 38.11 -8.52 2.40
CA GLY A 445 39.49 -8.64 2.89
C GLY A 445 40.03 -10.03 2.57
N SER A 446 40.55 -10.25 1.37
CA SER A 446 41.42 -11.41 1.10
C SER A 446 42.86 -11.00 1.42
N GLY A 447 43.39 -11.49 2.54
CA GLY A 447 44.82 -11.47 2.78
C GLY A 447 45.51 -12.44 1.82
N SER A 448 46.44 -11.93 1.01
CA SER A 448 47.49 -12.76 0.42
C SER A 448 48.79 -11.97 0.40
N ALA A 449 49.84 -12.58 0.95
CA ALA A 449 51.18 -12.06 1.05
C ALA A 449 51.86 -11.92 -0.33
N GLY A 450 52.73 -10.93 -0.46
CA GLY A 450 53.63 -10.74 -1.61
C GLY A 450 54.35 -9.39 -1.51
N GLY A 451 55.67 -9.40 -1.36
CA GLY A 451 56.46 -8.27 -0.91
C GLY A 451 57.02 -7.32 -1.98
N THR A 452 57.56 -6.23 -1.44
CA THR A 452 58.81 -5.53 -1.80
C THR A 452 58.77 -4.28 -2.70
N SER A 453 59.22 -3.18 -2.06
CA SER A 453 60.00 -2.01 -2.53
C SER A 453 59.41 -0.99 -3.51
N GLY A 454 59.54 0.29 -3.11
CA GLY A 454 59.55 1.44 -4.00
C GLY A 454 59.29 2.74 -3.24
N GLY A 455 60.36 3.45 -2.84
CA GLY A 455 60.29 4.68 -2.05
C GLY A 455 59.79 5.92 -2.79
N GLY A 456 59.44 6.95 -2.03
CA GLY A 456 59.07 8.28 -2.53
C GLY A 456 58.66 9.22 -1.40
N THR A 457 59.62 10.02 -0.94
CA THR A 457 59.55 11.07 0.09
C THR A 457 58.80 12.34 -0.36
N SER A 458 58.55 13.21 0.63
CA SER A 458 58.09 14.61 0.60
C SER A 458 56.56 14.80 0.58
N GLY A 459 55.94 15.68 1.36
CA GLY A 459 56.38 16.68 2.33
C GLY A 459 55.20 17.63 2.62
N GLY A 460 55.18 18.32 3.77
CA GLY A 460 54.38 19.55 3.94
C GLY A 460 53.37 19.60 5.09
N SER A 461 53.87 19.98 6.26
CA SER A 461 53.37 20.98 7.23
C SER A 461 51.88 21.18 7.52
N ALA A 462 51.55 20.86 8.77
CA ALA A 462 50.94 21.68 9.83
C ALA A 462 50.28 23.05 9.53
N SER A 463 49.07 23.20 10.05
CA SER A 463 48.55 24.36 10.82
C SER A 463 47.20 23.89 11.43
N GLY A 464 46.87 23.99 12.71
CA GLY A 464 47.13 25.07 13.66
C GLY A 464 45.87 25.93 13.81
N GLY A 465 44.99 25.60 14.77
CA GLY A 465 43.75 26.34 15.00
C GLY A 465 42.97 25.88 16.23
N THR A 466 43.23 26.56 17.34
CA THR A 466 42.65 26.35 18.69
C THR A 466 41.32 27.06 18.92
N SER A 467 40.52 26.43 19.80
CA SER A 467 39.68 27.02 20.87
C SER A 467 38.39 27.78 20.54
N GLY A 468 37.35 27.44 21.31
CA GLY A 468 36.16 28.27 21.53
C GLY A 468 35.02 27.45 22.15
N GLY A 469 35.04 27.27 23.48
CA GLY A 469 33.98 26.59 24.21
C GLY A 469 32.77 27.48 24.46
N SER A 470 31.61 26.86 24.72
CA SER A 470 30.66 27.39 25.71
C SER A 470 29.76 26.28 26.24
N SER A 471 29.72 26.23 27.56
CA SER A 471 28.84 25.46 28.43
C SER A 471 27.49 26.14 28.60
N GLY A 472 26.41 25.35 28.65
CA GLY A 472 25.09 25.79 29.13
C GLY A 472 24.31 24.58 29.65
N SER A 473 24.02 24.60 30.96
CA SER A 473 23.38 23.52 31.73
C SER A 473 22.03 23.97 32.28
N GLY A 474 21.10 23.01 32.45
CA GLY A 474 19.86 23.10 33.25
C GLY A 474 18.67 23.77 32.53
N GLY A 475 17.42 23.32 32.60
CA GLY A 475 16.73 22.31 33.42
C GLY A 475 15.26 22.76 33.58
N GLY A 476 14.29 21.82 33.63
CA GLY A 476 12.94 22.09 34.19
C GLY A 476 11.72 21.85 33.30
N THR A 477 11.14 20.65 33.46
CA THR A 477 9.71 20.28 33.63
C THR A 477 8.56 21.15 33.06
N GLY A 478 7.60 20.50 32.41
CA GLY A 478 6.21 20.96 32.31
C GLY A 478 5.36 20.12 31.34
N GLY A 479 4.54 19.21 31.86
CA GLY A 479 3.56 18.46 31.07
C GLY A 479 2.33 19.30 30.74
N SER A 480 1.74 19.07 29.56
CA SER A 480 0.32 19.33 29.33
C SER A 480 -0.23 18.42 28.24
N ALA A 481 -1.34 17.79 28.56
CA ALA A 481 -2.14 16.94 27.68
C ALA A 481 -2.76 17.80 26.57
N GLY A 482 -2.40 17.54 25.32
CA GLY A 482 -3.07 18.10 24.15
C GLY A 482 -4.07 17.10 23.59
N GLY A 483 -5.37 17.40 23.72
CA GLY A 483 -6.43 16.64 23.08
C GLY A 483 -6.25 16.60 21.56
N SER A 484 -6.24 15.41 20.99
CA SER A 484 -6.22 15.19 19.55
C SER A 484 -7.50 15.75 18.93
N ALA A 485 -7.37 16.80 18.12
CA ALA A 485 -8.45 17.28 17.26
C ALA A 485 -8.88 16.15 16.30
N GLN A 486 -10.19 15.95 16.18
CA GLN A 486 -10.78 14.92 15.32
C GLN A 486 -10.43 15.18 13.84
N PRO A 487 -10.00 14.18 13.06
CA PRO A 487 -9.82 14.34 11.63
C PRO A 487 -11.17 14.55 10.94
N VAL A 488 -11.30 15.64 10.18
CA VAL A 488 -12.46 15.89 9.34
C VAL A 488 -12.24 15.19 7.99
N VAL A 489 -13.16 14.31 7.62
CA VAL A 489 -13.17 13.61 6.34
C VAL A 489 -14.01 14.42 5.37
N ASP A 490 -13.42 14.76 4.23
CA ASP A 490 -14.14 15.43 3.15
C ASP A 490 -15.19 14.47 2.55
N PRO A 491 -16.49 14.85 2.53
CA PRO A 491 -17.57 13.95 2.14
C PRO A 491 -17.60 13.60 0.65
N ASP A 492 -16.94 14.38 -0.21
CA ASP A 492 -16.95 14.19 -1.68
C ASP A 492 -15.72 13.43 -2.18
N THR A 493 -14.58 13.60 -1.51
CA THR A 493 -13.28 13.03 -1.91
C THR A 493 -12.83 11.91 -0.99
N GLY A 494 -13.39 11.82 0.22
CA GLY A 494 -13.00 10.87 1.26
C GLY A 494 -11.64 11.16 1.90
N GLN A 495 -10.93 12.23 1.52
CA GLN A 495 -9.59 12.51 2.04
C GLN A 495 -9.65 13.03 3.49
N THR A 496 -8.65 12.66 4.29
CA THR A 496 -8.46 13.17 5.65
C THR A 496 -7.78 14.54 5.58
N LEU A 497 -8.45 15.59 6.06
CA LEU A 497 -7.84 16.91 6.17
C LEU A 497 -6.96 16.96 7.43
N ALA A 498 -5.70 17.37 7.27
CA ALA A 498 -4.79 17.55 8.41
C ALA A 498 -5.30 18.67 9.34
N PRO A 499 -5.15 18.57 10.67
CA PRO A 499 -5.50 19.67 11.57
C PRO A 499 -4.58 20.86 11.29
N GLY A 500 -5.14 21.94 10.73
CA GLY A 500 -4.42 23.20 10.57
C GLY A 500 -4.09 23.80 11.93
N THR A 501 -2.82 24.14 12.14
CA THR A 501 -2.38 24.97 13.26
C THR A 501 -3.10 26.32 13.15
N GLY A 502 -3.91 26.64 14.16
CA GLY A 502 -4.70 27.86 14.18
C GLY A 502 -3.83 29.12 14.18
N THR A 503 -4.18 30.05 13.29
CA THR A 503 -3.97 31.48 13.51
C THR A 503 -5.30 32.18 13.26
N SER A 504 -5.84 32.74 14.33
CA SER A 504 -6.98 33.64 14.32
C SER A 504 -6.61 34.95 13.61
N THR A 505 -7.38 35.35 12.61
CA THR A 505 -7.60 36.77 12.31
C THR A 505 -8.99 36.98 11.71
N SER A 506 -9.65 37.98 12.29
CA SER A 506 -10.98 38.49 11.97
C SER A 506 -11.07 39.19 10.63
N GLY A 507 -12.19 38.98 9.92
CA GLY A 507 -12.97 39.98 9.19
C GLY A 507 -12.29 40.80 8.08
N GLY A 508 -12.75 40.64 6.83
CA GLY A 508 -12.52 41.62 5.77
C GLY A 508 -12.83 41.11 4.37
N SER A 509 -13.98 41.52 3.83
CA SER A 509 -14.40 41.39 2.43
C SER A 509 -13.48 42.17 1.48
N GLY A 510 -13.13 41.61 0.32
CA GLY A 510 -12.47 42.36 -0.75
C GLY A 510 -12.01 41.51 -1.94
N THR A 511 -12.58 41.80 -3.11
CA THR A 511 -12.24 41.34 -4.46
C THR A 511 -10.89 41.88 -4.95
N GLY A 512 -10.16 41.12 -5.80
CA GLY A 512 -9.23 41.72 -6.77
C GLY A 512 -7.92 40.97 -7.05
N THR A 513 -7.81 40.52 -8.29
CA THR A 513 -6.66 40.06 -9.11
C THR A 513 -5.26 40.65 -8.87
N GLY A 514 -4.23 39.78 -8.99
CA GLY A 514 -3.06 40.00 -9.86
C GLY A 514 -1.68 40.18 -9.21
N GLY A 515 -0.69 39.38 -9.67
CA GLY A 515 0.74 39.73 -9.64
C GLY A 515 1.62 38.79 -8.80
N GLY A 516 2.41 37.94 -9.46
CA GLY A 516 3.39 37.06 -8.82
C GLY A 516 4.81 37.63 -8.80
N THR A 517 5.65 37.02 -7.96
CA THR A 517 7.09 36.83 -8.17
C THR A 517 7.56 35.62 -7.35
N ALA A 518 8.32 34.77 -8.01
CA ALA A 518 8.80 33.47 -7.54
C ALA A 518 10.03 33.58 -6.63
N VAL A 519 10.22 32.57 -5.78
CA VAL A 519 11.56 32.14 -5.33
C VAL A 519 11.64 30.61 -5.43
N ASP A 520 12.77 30.20 -5.97
CA ASP A 520 13.17 28.97 -6.64
C ASP A 520 13.23 27.73 -5.74
N GLY A 521 12.58 26.65 -6.17
CA GLY A 521 12.60 25.32 -5.57
C GLY A 521 12.81 24.29 -6.68
N THR A 522 13.87 23.51 -6.54
CA THR A 522 14.50 22.64 -7.53
C THR A 522 13.51 21.72 -8.28
N ILE A 523 13.51 21.85 -9.60
CA ILE A 523 12.61 21.15 -10.54
C ILE A 523 13.00 19.68 -10.65
N ALA A 524 12.07 18.78 -10.34
CA ALA A 524 12.15 17.36 -10.68
C ALA A 524 11.97 17.19 -12.20
N LEU A 525 13.02 16.71 -12.88
CA LEU A 525 12.97 16.35 -14.29
C LEU A 525 12.06 15.13 -14.47
N ALA A 526 10.91 15.33 -15.13
CA ALA A 526 10.04 14.25 -15.57
C ALA A 526 10.72 13.46 -16.70
N GLN A 527 10.96 12.16 -16.50
CA GLN A 527 11.28 11.24 -17.58
C GLN A 527 9.98 10.83 -18.31
N PRO A 528 9.90 10.93 -19.65
CA PRO A 528 8.72 10.48 -20.38
C PRO A 528 8.68 8.95 -20.41
N ILE A 529 7.63 8.37 -19.82
CA ILE A 529 7.32 6.94 -19.97
C ILE A 529 6.78 6.74 -21.39
N ALA A 530 7.55 6.03 -22.21
CA ALA A 530 7.10 5.55 -23.51
C ALA A 530 5.94 4.57 -23.31
N VAL A 531 4.75 4.97 -23.77
CA VAL A 531 3.57 4.10 -23.84
C VAL A 531 3.80 3.11 -24.99
N ALA A 532 3.85 1.82 -24.67
CA ALA A 532 3.91 0.75 -25.65
C ALA A 532 2.72 0.86 -26.62
N GLY A 533 3.03 1.02 -27.91
CA GLY A 533 2.06 1.25 -28.97
C GLY A 533 1.02 0.15 -29.06
N HIS A 534 -0.24 0.51 -28.80
CA HIS A 534 -1.37 -0.30 -29.21
C HIS A 534 -1.61 -0.03 -30.70
N SER A 535 -1.29 -0.99 -31.55
CA SER A 535 -1.62 -0.96 -32.98
C SER A 535 -3.11 -1.23 -33.15
N GLY A 536 -3.93 -0.19 -32.96
CA GLY A 536 -5.37 -0.24 -33.15
C GLY A 536 -5.98 1.11 -32.86
N TRP A 537 -6.98 1.52 -33.64
CA TRP A 537 -7.68 2.77 -33.38
C TRP A 537 -8.41 2.69 -32.04
N THR A 538 -8.25 3.71 -31.21
CA THR A 538 -9.01 3.79 -29.96
C THR A 538 -10.47 4.03 -30.29
N THR A 539 -11.37 3.55 -29.43
CA THR A 539 -12.82 3.79 -29.56
C THR A 539 -13.13 5.28 -29.72
N THR A 540 -12.36 6.15 -29.07
CA THR A 540 -12.46 7.61 -29.20
C THR A 540 -12.09 8.10 -30.60
N GLN A 541 -11.05 7.55 -31.23
CA GLN A 541 -10.66 7.89 -32.60
C GLN A 541 -11.70 7.42 -33.62
N THR A 542 -12.26 6.22 -33.43
CA THR A 542 -13.34 5.72 -34.30
C THR A 542 -14.60 6.58 -34.19
N LEU A 543 -14.96 7.01 -32.97
CA LEU A 543 -16.09 7.90 -32.74
C LEU A 543 -15.87 9.30 -33.33
N MET A 544 -14.67 9.85 -33.22
CA MET A 544 -14.35 11.15 -33.84
C MET A 544 -14.43 11.09 -35.38
N LEU A 545 -14.01 9.98 -35.99
CA LEU A 545 -14.12 9.82 -37.45
C LEU A 545 -15.54 9.58 -37.93
N LEU A 546 -16.36 8.87 -37.17
CA LEU A 546 -17.81 8.78 -37.42
C LEU A 546 -18.47 10.15 -37.33
N ALA A 547 -18.12 10.96 -36.34
CA ALA A 547 -18.64 12.32 -36.20
C ALA A 547 -18.20 13.21 -37.37
N ALA A 548 -16.93 13.15 -37.78
CA ALA A 548 -16.42 13.90 -38.92
C ALA A 548 -17.12 13.48 -40.23
N ALA A 549 -17.33 12.18 -40.45
CA ALA A 549 -18.03 11.66 -41.62
C ALA A 549 -19.51 12.10 -41.66
N LEU A 550 -20.18 12.13 -40.50
CA LEU A 550 -21.57 12.62 -40.40
C LEU A 550 -21.67 14.11 -40.72
N VAL A 551 -20.75 14.94 -40.22
CA VAL A 551 -20.72 16.38 -40.51
C VAL A 551 -20.43 16.63 -41.99
N LEU A 552 -19.46 15.92 -42.58
CA LEU A 552 -19.17 15.98 -44.01
C LEU A 552 -20.36 15.55 -44.86
N GLY A 553 -21.05 14.48 -44.46
CA GLY A 553 -22.30 14.06 -45.09
C GLY A 553 -23.34 15.18 -45.07
N LEU A 554 -23.57 15.81 -43.91
CA LEU A 554 -24.56 16.87 -43.74
C LEU A 554 -24.27 18.11 -44.59
N LEU A 555 -22.99 18.44 -44.80
CA LEU A 555 -22.55 19.58 -45.60
C LEU A 555 -22.59 19.30 -47.12
N LEU A 556 -22.26 18.07 -47.53
CA LEU A 556 -22.12 17.73 -48.95
C LEU A 556 -23.41 17.15 -49.58
N LEU A 557 -24.27 16.51 -48.79
CA LEU A 557 -25.53 15.94 -49.29
C LEU A 557 -26.45 16.97 -49.97
N PRO A 558 -26.67 18.20 -49.44
CA PRO A 558 -27.55 19.17 -50.09
C PRO A 558 -27.05 19.62 -51.46
N SER A 559 -25.73 19.74 -51.64
CA SER A 559 -25.11 20.21 -52.88
C SER A 559 -25.00 19.12 -53.94
N ILE A 560 -24.84 17.86 -53.53
CA ILE A 560 -24.88 16.71 -54.45
C ILE A 560 -26.32 16.44 -54.91
N VAL A 561 -27.29 16.51 -54.00
CA VAL A 561 -28.72 16.32 -54.33
C VAL A 561 -29.23 17.45 -55.24
N SER A 562 -28.82 18.70 -55.02
CA SER A 562 -29.22 19.82 -55.89
C SER A 562 -28.65 19.71 -57.31
N ARG A 563 -27.40 19.24 -57.47
CA ARG A 563 -26.80 18.97 -58.80
C ARG A 563 -27.47 17.80 -59.52
N ALA A 564 -27.82 16.74 -58.80
CA ALA A 564 -28.52 15.59 -59.37
C ALA A 564 -29.94 15.94 -59.85
N MET A 565 -30.60 16.92 -59.20
CA MET A 565 -31.92 17.43 -59.59
C MET A 565 -31.84 18.37 -60.80
N ALA A 566 -30.79 19.18 -60.93
CA ALA A 566 -30.60 20.12 -62.04
C ALA A 566 -30.23 19.43 -63.38
N GLY A 567 -29.58 18.26 -63.34
CA GLY A 567 -29.18 17.51 -64.54
C GLY A 567 -30.33 16.80 -65.30
N ARG A 568 -31.58 16.90 -64.82
CA ARG A 568 -32.74 16.21 -65.41
C ARG A 568 -33.70 17.08 -66.21
N THR A 569 -33.45 18.39 -66.33
CA THR A 569 -34.29 19.35 -67.06
C THR A 569 -33.53 20.02 -68.20
N GLY A 570 -33.04 19.23 -69.16
CA GLY A 570 -32.32 19.75 -70.33
C GLY A 570 -32.19 18.75 -71.46
N SER A 571 -33.31 18.36 -72.09
CA SER A 571 -33.31 17.79 -73.44
C SER A 571 -34.71 17.87 -74.08
N GLY A 572 -34.80 18.50 -75.25
CA GLY A 572 -36.00 18.70 -76.08
C GLY A 572 -36.67 20.07 -75.85
N GLU A 573 -36.92 20.95 -76.83
CA GLU A 573 -37.11 20.74 -78.27
C GLU A 573 -37.08 22.10 -79.01
N LYS A 574 -36.67 22.05 -80.29
CA LYS A 574 -36.62 23.15 -81.28
C LYS A 574 -37.99 23.39 -81.93
N ASN A 575 -38.16 24.61 -82.46
CA ASN A 575 -38.93 24.99 -83.66
C ASN A 575 -40.47 24.81 -83.64
N ASP A 576 -41.21 25.91 -83.74
CA ASP A 576 -41.58 26.60 -84.99
C ASP A 576 -43.00 27.21 -84.97
N THR A 577 -43.01 28.51 -85.31
CA THR A 577 -43.96 29.30 -86.10
C THR A 577 -45.46 29.48 -85.77
N LYS A 578 -45.83 30.77 -85.96
CA LYS A 578 -47.08 31.35 -86.52
C LYS A 578 -48.25 31.60 -85.56
N ASP A 579 -48.96 32.72 -85.61
CA ASP A 579 -48.84 33.99 -86.34
C ASP A 579 -49.96 34.93 -85.81
N VAL A 580 -49.82 36.23 -86.10
CA VAL A 580 -50.91 37.17 -86.47
C VAL A 580 -51.66 38.01 -85.41
N MET A 581 -51.43 39.33 -85.59
CA MET A 581 -52.28 40.54 -85.40
C MET A 581 -52.42 41.15 -84.00
N ASP A 582 -52.49 42.46 -83.81
CA ASP A 582 -52.23 43.69 -84.59
C ASP A 582 -52.52 44.86 -83.62
N GLY A 583 -51.98 46.05 -83.88
CA GLY A 583 -52.62 47.30 -83.44
C GLY A 583 -52.01 48.08 -82.27
N GLY A 584 -51.04 48.96 -82.58
CA GLY A 584 -51.30 50.42 -82.56
C GLY A 584 -51.31 51.20 -81.23
N ALA A 585 -50.20 51.90 -81.00
CA ALA A 585 -50.07 53.32 -80.60
C ALA A 585 -50.93 53.92 -79.46
N ARG A 586 -50.26 54.28 -78.36
CA ARG A 586 -49.94 55.68 -78.00
C ARG A 586 -48.86 55.75 -76.93
#